data_AF-A0A2T7VK55-F1
#
_entry.id   AF-A0A2T7VK55-F1
#
_cell.length_a   1.000
_cell.length_b   1.000
_cell.length_c   1.000
_cell.angle_alpha   90.00
_cell.angle_beta   90.00
_cell.angle_gamma   90.00
#
_symmetry.space_group_name_H-M   'P 1'
#
loop_
_entity.id
_entity.type
_entity.pdbx_description
1 polymer ?
#
loop_
_entity_poly.entity_id
_entity_poly.type
_entity_poly.pdbx_seq_one_letter_code
_entity_poly.pdbx_strand_id
1 'polypeptide(L)'
;MRRYHRLIGLFFAPAILFFAVTGALQTLELHEAKHGPVPAWLAAAASLHKHQRLSKPKPPTAVVAPASVGPAAPAPREHIALRLFVVLMAVALAISAISGCAIALHLRTTRREAIIMLVAGVVAPVILYAL
;
A
#
# COMPACT_ATOMS: atom_id res chain seq x y z
N MET A 1 -22.45 3.03 17.11
CA MET A 1 -21.96 2.61 15.77
C MET A 1 -21.31 3.73 14.96
N ARG A 2 -21.99 4.82 14.59
CA ARG A 2 -21.43 5.91 13.75
C ARG A 2 -20.10 6.50 14.25
N ARG A 3 -19.97 6.75 15.57
CA ARG A 3 -18.73 7.27 16.17
C ARG A 3 -17.56 6.29 16.03
N TYR A 4 -17.77 5.02 16.39
CA TYR A 4 -16.73 3.99 16.28
C TYR A 4 -16.27 3.77 14.84
N HIS A 5 -17.22 3.70 13.89
CA HIS A 5 -16.89 3.59 12.47
C HIS A 5 -15.99 4.75 12.01
N ARG A 6 -16.30 5.99 12.41
CA ARG A 6 -15.46 7.15 12.11
C ARG A 6 -14.07 7.05 12.74
N LEU A 7 -13.97 6.72 14.03
CA LEU A 7 -12.68 6.65 14.72
C LEU A 7 -11.78 5.55 14.16
N ILE A 8 -12.32 4.35 13.99
CA ILE A 8 -11.59 3.22 13.41
C ILE A 8 -11.20 3.52 11.96
N GLY A 9 -12.15 4.06 11.18
CA GLY A 9 -11.91 4.46 9.79
C GLY A 9 -10.80 5.49 9.66
N LEU A 10 -10.77 6.53 10.51
CA LEU A 10 -9.73 7.56 10.49
C LEU A 10 -8.39 7.05 10.99
N PHE A 11 -8.39 6.15 11.97
CA PHE A 11 -7.16 5.52 12.46
C PHE A 11 -6.50 4.69 11.35
N PHE A 12 -7.28 3.90 10.59
CA PHE A 12 -6.73 3.08 9.51
C PHE A 12 -6.63 3.79 8.16
N ALA A 13 -7.23 4.98 7.99
CA ALA A 13 -7.22 5.71 6.71
C ALA A 13 -5.82 5.91 6.11
N PRO A 14 -4.76 6.29 6.88
CA PRO A 14 -3.42 6.42 6.33
C PRO A 14 -2.90 5.11 5.73
N ALA A 15 -3.11 3.99 6.43
CA ALA A 15 -2.72 2.67 5.96
C ALA A 15 -3.57 2.22 4.76
N ILE A 16 -4.88 2.45 4.77
CA ILE A 16 -5.78 2.16 3.65
C ILE A 16 -5.30 2.89 2.39
N LEU A 17 -4.99 4.19 2.50
CA LEU A 17 -4.48 4.98 1.39
C LEU A 17 -3.12 4.47 0.89
N PHE A 18 -2.20 4.18 1.82
CA PHE A 18 -0.90 3.60 1.47
C PHE A 18 -1.06 2.28 0.70
N PHE A 19 -1.85 1.34 1.22
CA PHE A 19 -2.08 0.03 0.60
C PHE A 19 -2.86 0.12 -0.71
N ALA A 20 -3.85 1.01 -0.82
CA ALA A 20 -4.58 1.21 -2.07
C ALA A 20 -3.65 1.70 -3.19
N VAL A 21 -2.84 2.74 -2.91
CA VAL A 21 -1.92 3.31 -3.91
C VAL A 21 -0.82 2.31 -4.26
N THR A 22 -0.13 1.76 -3.27
CA THR A 22 0.97 0.82 -3.52
C THR A 22 0.49 -0.50 -4.13
N GLY A 23 -0.70 -0.97 -3.76
CA GLY A 23 -1.32 -2.15 -4.35
C GLY A 23 -1.72 -1.95 -5.82
N ALA A 24 -2.20 -0.77 -6.19
CA ALA A 24 -2.44 -0.42 -7.60
C ALA A 24 -1.12 -0.41 -8.38
N LEU A 25 -0.07 0.22 -7.84
CA LEU A 25 1.26 0.26 -8.49
C LEU A 25 1.87 -1.15 -8.64
N GLN A 26 1.68 -2.04 -7.66
CA GLN A 26 2.10 -3.44 -7.72
C GLN A 26 1.31 -4.25 -8.75
N THR A 27 0.00 -4.05 -8.79
CA THR A 27 -0.86 -4.68 -9.80
C THR A 27 -0.46 -4.26 -11.20
N LEU A 28 0.00 -3.02 -11.38
CA LEU A 28 0.53 -2.51 -12.65
C LEU A 28 2.01 -2.85 -12.91
N GLU A 29 2.67 -3.61 -12.02
CA GLU A 29 4.09 -3.98 -12.12
C GLU A 29 5.05 -2.78 -12.27
N LEU A 30 4.65 -1.59 -11.79
CA LEU A 30 5.46 -0.37 -11.91
C LEU A 30 6.69 -0.37 -10.99
N HIS A 31 6.79 -1.34 -10.07
CA HIS A 31 7.97 -1.55 -9.24
C HIS A 31 8.98 -2.55 -9.83
N GLU A 32 8.69 -3.16 -10.98
CA GLU A 32 9.60 -4.09 -11.64
C GLU A 32 10.54 -3.33 -12.59
N ALA A 33 11.82 -3.70 -12.60
CA ALA A 33 12.83 -3.08 -13.46
C ALA A 33 12.58 -3.28 -14.97
N LYS A 34 11.55 -4.06 -15.34
CA LYS A 34 11.10 -4.24 -16.72
C LYS A 34 10.77 -2.92 -17.42
N HIS A 35 10.36 -1.89 -16.68
CA HIS A 35 9.95 -0.59 -17.23
C HIS A 35 11.02 0.51 -17.08
N GLY A 36 12.24 0.17 -16.66
CA GLY A 36 13.34 1.11 -16.43
C GLY A 36 13.79 1.18 -14.97
N PRO A 37 14.66 2.15 -14.61
CA PRO A 37 15.17 2.30 -13.26
C PRO A 37 14.05 2.58 -12.26
N VAL A 38 13.89 1.71 -11.27
CA VAL A 38 12.87 1.85 -10.23
C VAL A 38 13.36 2.83 -9.15
N PRO A 39 12.63 3.91 -8.84
CA PRO A 39 13.00 4.83 -7.77
C PRO A 39 13.08 4.13 -6.41
N ALA A 40 14.08 4.50 -5.60
CA ALA A 40 14.31 3.89 -4.29
C ALA A 40 13.08 3.92 -3.35
N TRP A 41 12.32 5.02 -3.38
CA TRP A 41 11.10 5.15 -2.58
C TRP A 41 10.00 4.16 -3.00
N LEU A 42 9.88 3.88 -4.30
CA LEU A 42 8.89 2.97 -4.85
C LEU A 42 9.22 1.51 -4.49
N ALA A 43 10.50 1.15 -4.57
CA ALA A 43 10.99 -0.15 -4.12
C ALA A 43 10.78 -0.36 -2.61
N ALA A 44 11.06 0.67 -1.80
CA ALA A 44 10.80 0.63 -0.36
C ALA A 44 9.31 0.49 -0.05
N ALA A 45 8.45 1.23 -0.74
CA ALA A 45 7.00 1.14 -0.59
C ALA A 45 6.46 -0.24 -0.98
N ALA A 46 6.97 -0.84 -2.05
CA ALA A 46 6.60 -2.19 -2.46
C ALA A 46 7.02 -3.24 -1.42
N SER A 47 8.24 -3.14 -0.88
CA SER A 47 8.73 -4.00 0.20
C SER A 47 7.88 -3.85 1.47
N LEU A 48 7.49 -2.61 1.81
CA LEU A 48 6.66 -2.35 2.97
C LEU A 48 5.23 -2.90 2.79
N HIS A 49 4.61 -2.74 1.62
CA HIS A 49 3.29 -3.32 1.32
C HIS A 49 3.32 -4.85 1.33
N LYS A 50 4.30 -5.47 0.67
CA LYS A 50 4.32 -6.92 0.43
C LYS A 50 4.91 -7.70 1.60
N HIS A 51 5.99 -7.20 2.18
CA HIS A 51 6.81 -7.94 3.14
C HIS A 51 6.81 -7.31 4.53
N GLN A 52 6.15 -6.17 4.72
CA GLN A 52 6.10 -5.45 6.01
C GLN A 52 7.52 -5.14 6.56
N ARG A 53 8.49 -4.96 5.65
CA ARG A 53 9.90 -4.70 5.97
C ARG A 53 10.41 -3.53 5.12
N LEU A 54 11.18 -2.64 5.73
CA LEU A 54 11.95 -1.64 5.02
C LEU A 54 13.22 -2.30 4.46
N SER A 55 13.15 -2.86 3.25
CA SER A 55 14.36 -3.30 2.57
C SER A 55 15.15 -2.07 2.11
N LYS A 56 16.46 -2.02 2.37
CA LYS A 56 17.34 -1.10 1.63
C LYS A 56 17.22 -1.45 0.14
N PRO A 57 17.14 -0.47 -0.78
CA PRO A 57 17.16 -0.75 -2.21
C PRO A 57 18.44 -1.53 -2.48
N LYS A 58 18.32 -2.84 -2.72
CA LYS A 58 19.46 -3.63 -3.15
C LYS A 58 19.74 -3.17 -4.58
N PRO A 59 20.95 -2.67 -4.91
CA PRO A 59 21.30 -2.46 -6.32
C PRO A 59 21.02 -3.75 -7.07
N PRO A 60 20.59 -3.70 -8.33
CA PRO A 60 20.16 -4.88 -9.10
C PRO A 60 21.35 -5.83 -9.16
N THR A 61 21.40 -6.74 -8.18
CA THR A 61 22.30 -7.85 -8.24
C THR A 61 21.57 -8.74 -9.22
N ALA A 62 22.14 -8.84 -10.43
CA ALA A 62 21.72 -9.84 -11.39
C ALA A 62 21.44 -11.11 -10.60
N VAL A 63 20.18 -11.56 -10.63
CA VAL A 63 19.79 -12.81 -10.01
C VAL A 63 20.56 -13.86 -10.79
N VAL A 64 21.75 -14.23 -10.28
CA VAL A 64 22.30 -15.54 -10.56
C VAL A 64 21.32 -16.46 -9.88
N ALA A 65 20.35 -16.94 -10.66
CA ALA A 65 19.45 -17.97 -10.23
C ALA A 65 20.31 -19.11 -9.70
N PRO A 66 20.08 -19.64 -8.49
CA PRO A 66 20.60 -20.95 -8.19
C PRO A 66 20.06 -21.87 -9.28
N ALA A 67 20.94 -22.55 -10.00
CA ALA A 67 20.57 -23.51 -11.02
C ALA A 67 19.81 -24.67 -10.38
N SER A 68 18.52 -24.49 -10.13
CA SER A 68 17.61 -25.55 -9.78
C SER A 68 17.25 -26.27 -11.08
N VAL A 69 17.96 -27.37 -11.35
CA VAL A 69 17.58 -28.34 -12.37
C VAL A 69 16.32 -29.05 -11.88
N GLY A 70 15.16 -28.46 -12.20
CA GLY A 70 13.84 -29.02 -11.95
C GLY A 70 12.93 -28.68 -13.14
N PRO A 71 11.88 -29.47 -13.41
CA PRO A 71 11.00 -29.24 -14.55
C PRO A 71 10.43 -27.82 -14.51
N ALA A 72 10.51 -27.14 -15.65
CA ALA A 72 10.07 -25.76 -15.80
C ALA A 72 8.61 -25.63 -15.33
N ALA A 73 8.40 -24.85 -14.27
CA ALA A 73 7.07 -24.52 -13.81
C ALA A 73 6.30 -23.83 -14.95
N PRO A 74 4.99 -24.13 -15.13
CA PRO A 74 4.19 -23.48 -16.17
C PRO A 74 4.24 -21.96 -16.00
N ALA A 75 4.35 -21.25 -17.12
CA ALA A 75 4.37 -19.80 -17.13
C ALA A 75 3.14 -19.24 -16.39
N PRO A 76 3.29 -18.23 -15.51
CA PRO A 76 2.16 -17.63 -14.80
C PRO A 76 1.09 -17.14 -15.79
N ARG A 77 -0.16 -17.51 -15.56
CA ARG A 77 -1.30 -17.01 -16.37
C ARG A 77 -1.59 -15.57 -15.96
N GLU A 78 -1.52 -14.65 -16.92
CA GLU A 78 -1.89 -13.25 -16.70
C GLU A 78 -3.42 -13.11 -16.74
N HIS A 79 -4.02 -12.65 -15.63
CA HIS A 79 -5.47 -12.47 -15.50
C HIS A 79 -5.85 -10.97 -15.61
N ILE A 80 -6.02 -10.48 -16.85
CA ILE A 80 -6.29 -9.07 -17.14
C ILE A 80 -7.57 -8.55 -16.44
N ALA A 81 -8.65 -9.34 -16.42
CA ALA A 81 -9.89 -8.95 -15.76
C ALA A 81 -9.71 -8.73 -14.24
N LEU A 82 -8.95 -9.61 -13.58
CA LEU A 82 -8.64 -9.49 -12.16
C LEU A 82 -7.75 -8.27 -11.90
N ARG A 83 -6.75 -8.03 -12.77
CA ARG A 83 -5.89 -6.85 -12.72
C ARG A 83 -6.70 -5.55 -12.76
N LEU A 84 -7.62 -5.44 -13.71
CA LEU A 84 -8.51 -4.28 -13.85
C LEU A 84 -9.43 -4.12 -12.63
N PHE A 85 -10.03 -5.21 -12.16
CA PHE A 85 -10.88 -5.20 -10.97
C PHE A 85 -10.13 -4.67 -9.74
N VAL A 86 -8.91 -5.15 -9.50
CA VAL A 86 -8.09 -4.71 -8.36
C VAL A 86 -7.71 -3.23 -8.46
N VAL A 87 -7.36 -2.74 -9.65
CA VAL A 87 -7.06 -1.31 -9.86
C VAL A 87 -8.30 -0.45 -9.61
N LEU A 88 -9.46 -0.82 -10.16
CA LEU A 88 -10.72 -0.10 -9.92
C LEU A 88 -11.10 -0.11 -8.44
N MET A 89 -10.95 -1.25 -7.76
CA MET A 89 -11.17 -1.38 -6.33
C MET A 89 -10.24 -0.47 -5.53
N ALA A 90 -8.96 -0.42 -5.88
CA ALA A 90 -7.98 0.45 -5.22
C ALA A 90 -8.34 1.94 -5.38
N VAL A 91 -8.75 2.36 -6.58
CA VAL A 91 -9.22 3.74 -6.83
C VAL A 91 -10.47 4.05 -6.01
N ALA A 92 -11.46 3.16 -6.02
CA ALA A 92 -12.69 3.33 -5.23
C ALA A 92 -12.40 3.41 -3.72
N LEU A 93 -11.51 2.56 -3.22
CA LEU A 93 -11.11 2.54 -1.82
C LEU A 93 -10.37 3.83 -1.42
N ALA A 94 -9.49 4.34 -2.29
CA ALA A 94 -8.78 5.60 -2.06
C ALA A 94 -9.76 6.79 -2.01
N ILE A 95 -10.67 6.89 -2.99
CA ILE A 95 -11.70 7.94 -3.02
C ILE A 95 -12.58 7.87 -1.77
N SER A 96 -12.98 6.67 -1.35
CA SER A 96 -13.78 6.45 -0.14
C SER A 96 -13.05 6.95 1.12
N ALA A 97 -11.78 6.56 1.29
CA ALA A 97 -10.98 6.98 2.43
C ALA A 97 -10.73 8.51 2.45
N ILE A 98 -10.41 9.11 1.29
CA ILE A 98 -10.24 10.58 1.15
C ILE A 98 -11.54 11.29 1.51
N SER A 99 -12.68 10.83 1.00
CA SER A 99 -13.99 11.45 1.29
C SER A 99 -14.33 11.36 2.77
N GLY A 100 -14.10 10.20 3.41
CA GLY A 100 -14.29 10.03 4.85
C GLY A 100 -13.43 10.97 5.68
N CYS A 101 -12.16 11.14 5.29
CA CYS A 101 -11.24 12.09 5.93
C CYS A 101 -11.71 13.54 5.73
N ALA A 102 -12.07 13.92 4.50
CA ALA A 102 -12.52 15.26 4.16
C ALA A 102 -13.76 15.66 5.00
N ILE A 103 -14.76 14.78 5.08
CA ILE A 103 -15.97 15.01 5.89
C ILE A 103 -15.59 15.20 7.37
N ALA A 104 -14.76 14.31 7.92
CA ALA A 104 -14.39 14.36 9.33
C ALA A 104 -13.57 15.60 9.71
N LEU A 105 -12.75 16.10 8.79
CA LEU A 105 -11.92 17.29 8.96
C LEU A 105 -12.69 18.60 8.72
N HIS A 106 -13.71 18.58 7.87
CA HIS A 106 -14.54 19.75 7.58
C HIS A 106 -15.46 20.11 8.76
N LEU A 107 -15.99 19.12 9.47
CA LEU A 107 -16.84 19.34 10.64
C LEU A 107 -16.01 19.76 11.86
N ARG A 108 -16.20 21.01 12.33
CA ARG A 108 -15.51 21.56 13.51
C ARG A 108 -15.62 20.67 14.76
N THR A 109 -16.77 20.03 14.96
CA THR A 109 -17.03 19.16 16.12
C THR A 109 -16.22 17.86 16.10
N THR A 110 -15.86 17.34 14.93
CA THR A 110 -15.12 16.08 14.78
C THR A 110 -13.66 16.29 14.39
N ARG A 111 -13.28 17.49 13.95
CA ARG A 111 -11.95 17.80 13.43
C ARG A 111 -10.82 17.42 14.38
N ARG A 112 -10.96 17.70 15.68
CA ARG A 112 -9.93 17.35 16.68
C ARG A 112 -9.76 15.84 16.81
N GLU A 113 -10.86 15.09 16.96
CA GLU A 113 -10.83 13.62 17.00
C GLU A 113 -10.20 13.07 15.71
N ALA A 114 -10.54 13.67 14.55
CA ALA A 114 -10.03 13.24 13.26
C ALA A 114 -8.51 13.42 13.12
N ILE A 115 -8.00 14.59 13.50
CA ILE A 115 -6.55 14.86 13.48
C ILE A 115 -5.82 13.88 14.40
N ILE A 116 -6.33 13.66 15.63
CA ILE A 116 -5.72 12.74 16.59
C ILE A 116 -5.65 11.32 15.99
N MET A 117 -6.75 10.83 15.42
CA MET A 117 -6.81 9.47 14.87
C MET A 117 -5.94 9.32 13.62
N LEU A 118 -5.90 10.32 12.72
CA LEU A 118 -5.02 10.29 11.55
C LEU A 118 -3.54 10.29 11.94
N VAL A 119 -3.15 11.13 12.91
CA VAL A 119 -1.78 11.15 13.43
C VAL A 119 -1.45 9.83 14.12
N ALA A 120 -2.34 9.31 14.97
CA ALA A 120 -2.16 8.02 15.62
C ALA A 120 -2.01 6.87 14.61
N GLY A 121 -2.77 6.89 13.52
CA GLY A 121 -2.69 5.92 12.43
C GLY A 121 -1.35 5.90 11.69
N VAL A 122 -0.68 7.05 11.58
CA VAL A 122 0.68 7.16 11.01
C VAL A 122 1.74 6.77 12.04
N VAL A 123 1.60 7.20 13.29
CA VAL A 123 2.60 7.01 14.34
C VAL A 123 2.64 5.57 14.85
N ALA A 124 1.49 4.91 15.01
CA ALA A 124 1.39 3.55 15.52
C ALA A 124 2.29 2.54 14.78
N PRO A 125 2.24 2.40 13.43
CA PRO A 125 3.12 1.48 12.72
C PRO A 125 4.60 1.86 12.84
N VAL A 126 4.94 3.14 12.96
CA VAL A 126 6.33 3.60 13.15
C VAL A 126 6.86 3.14 14.51
N ILE A 127 6.06 3.28 15.57
CA ILE A 127 6.42 2.81 16.90
C ILE A 127 6.56 1.28 16.90
N LEU A 128 5.60 0.57 16.29
CA LEU A 128 5.62 -0.89 16.20
C LEU A 128 6.83 -1.42 15.42
N TYR A 129 7.31 -0.67 14.43
CA TYR A 129 8.53 -1.02 13.69
C TYR A 129 9.82 -0.75 14.49
N ALA A 130 9.79 0.19 15.44
CA ALA A 130 10.94 0.57 16.25
C ALA A 130 11.13 -0.28 17.52
N LEU A 131 10.09 -1.03 17.92
CA LEU A 131 10.10 -2.00 19.03
C LEU A 131 10.72 -3.33 18.59
#